data_AF-A0A9X2BSY0-F1
#
_entry.id   AF-A0A9X2BSY0-F1
#
_cell.length_a   1.000
_cell.length_b   1.000
_cell.length_c   1.000
_cell.angle_alpha   90.00
_cell.angle_beta   90.00
_cell.angle_gamma   90.00
#
_symmetry.space_group_name_H-M   'P 1'
#
loop_
_entity.id
_entity.type
_entity.pdbx_description
1 polymer ?
#
loop_
_entity_poly.entity_id
_entity_poly.type
_entity_poly.pdbx_seq_one_letter_code
_entity_poly.pdbx_strand_id
1 'polypeptide(L)' 'MDTVEQAQRLFDGLKQGGEVQQPLQPIYFSPTYGIVTDKFGVTFYVFTKRPA' A
#
# COMPACT_ATOMS: atom_id res chain seq x y z
N MET A 1 6.80 4.78 -5.29
CA MET A 1 6.80 3.43 -5.88
C MET A 1 6.53 3.60 -7.36
N ASP A 2 7.43 3.11 -8.21
CA ASP A 2 7.38 3.36 -9.65
C ASP A 2 6.45 2.39 -10.38
N THR A 3 6.14 1.24 -9.78
CA THR A 3 5.19 0.26 -10.35
C THR A 3 4.19 -0.29 -9.33
N VAL A 4 3.04 -0.74 -9.83
CA VAL A 4 1.96 -1.40 -9.05
C VAL A 4 2.48 -2.63 -8.33
N GLU A 5 3.34 -3.42 -8.98
CA GLU A 5 3.91 -4.64 -8.41
C GLU A 5 4.81 -4.36 -7.19
N GLN A 6 5.58 -3.27 -7.22
CA GLN A 6 6.38 -2.84 -6.06
C GLN A 6 5.48 -2.48 -4.88
N ALA A 7 4.41 -1.72 -5.13
CA ALA A 7 3.44 -1.36 -4.10
C ALA A 7 2.76 -2.60 -3.51
N GLN A 8 2.36 -3.55 -4.35
CA GLN A 8 1.75 -4.81 -3.93
C GLN A 8 2.69 -5.62 -3.05
N ARG A 9 3.95 -5.83 -3.49
CA ARG A 9 4.94 -6.58 -2.72
C ARG A 9 5.21 -5.96 -1.35
N LEU A 10 5.30 -4.63 -1.29
CA LEU A 10 5.60 -3.92 -0.05
C LEU A 10 4.41 -3.98 0.92
N PHE A 11 3.19 -3.79 0.41
CA PHE A 11 1.96 -3.96 1.18
C PHE A 11 1.79 -5.39 1.70
N ASP A 12 2.10 -6.39 0.88
CA ASP A 12 2.05 -7.80 1.27
C ASP A 12 3.07 -8.17 2.34
N GLY A 13 4.22 -7.49 2.38
CA GLY A 13 5.18 -7.63 3.48
C GLY A 13 4.70 -6.96 4.76
N LEU A 14 4.18 -5.73 4.66
CA LEU A 14 3.72 -4.95 5.82
C LEU A 14 2.50 -5.57 6.51
N LYS A 15 1.60 -6.20 5.75
CA LYS A 15 0.42 -6.87 6.33
C LYS A 15 0.76 -8.15 7.09
N GLN A 16 1.97 -8.71 6.94
CA GLN A 16 2.37 -9.91 7.69
C GLN A 16 2.55 -9.59 9.17
N GLY A 17 1.59 -10.03 9.98
CA GLY A 17 1.53 -9.72 11.41
C GLY A 17 1.08 -8.29 11.71
N GLY A 18 0.66 -7.56 10.68
CA GLY A 18 0.05 -6.24 10.78
C GLY A 18 -1.46 -6.29 10.56
N GLU A 19 -2.09 -5.12 10.52
CA GLU A 19 -3.51 -4.94 10.27
C GLU A 19 -3.72 -4.12 8.99
N VAL A 20 -4.55 -4.64 8.09
CA VAL A 20 -4.96 -3.92 6.89
C VAL A 20 -6.14 -3.01 7.25
N GLN A 21 -5.89 -1.70 7.31
CA GLN A 21 -6.95 -0.70 7.49
C GLN A 21 -7.68 -0.44 6.17
N GLN A 22 -6.93 -0.38 5.07
CA GLN A 22 -7.49 -0.23 3.73
C GLN A 22 -6.72 -1.11 2.75
N PRO A 23 -7.38 -2.09 2.10
CA PRO A 23 -6.76 -2.90 1.05
C PRO A 23 -6.22 -2.02 -0.09
N LEU A 24 -5.19 -2.51 -0.78
CA LEU A 24 -4.74 -1.87 -2.01
C LEU A 24 -5.88 -1.85 -3.03
N GLN A 25 -6.30 -0.66 -3.41
CA GLN A 25 -7.34 -0.42 -4.39
C GLN A 25 -7.06 0.85 -5.20
N PRO A 26 -7.50 0.92 -6.47
CA PRO A 26 -7.43 2.16 -7.23
C PRO A 26 -8.33 3.23 -6.60
N ILE A 27 -7.84 4.47 -6.60
CA ILE A 27 -8.60 5.64 -6.16
C ILE A 27 -8.45 6.77 -7.19
N TYR A 28 -9.25 7.83 -7.03
CA TYR A 28 -9.32 8.93 -7.99
C TYR A 28 -7.96 9.49 -8.42
N PHE A 29 -6.98 9.58 -7.52
CA PHE A 29 -5.66 10.18 -7.80
C PHE A 29 -4.52 9.17 -7.94
N SER A 30 -4.75 7.87 -7.74
CA SER A 30 -3.70 6.86 -7.76
C SER A 30 -4.21 5.52 -8.32
N PRO A 31 -3.46 4.88 -9.24
CA PRO A 31 -3.76 3.51 -9.67
C PRO A 31 -3.83 2.49 -8.53
N THR A 32 -3.07 2.73 -7.47
CA THR A 32 -2.96 1.83 -6.32
C THR A 32 -2.84 2.66 -5.05
N TYR A 33 -3.73 2.47 -4.09
CA TYR A 33 -3.68 3.10 -2.77
C TYR A 33 -4.18 2.14 -1.69
N GLY A 34 -3.44 2.02 -0.59
CA GLY A 34 -3.84 1.23 0.57
C GLY A 34 -3.18 1.71 1.84
N ILE A 35 -3.72 1.28 2.98
CA ILE A 35 -3.28 1.64 4.32
C ILE A 35 -3.10 0.36 5.12
N VAL A 36 -1.91 0.21 5.71
CA VAL A 36 -1.56 -0.96 6.51
C VAL A 36 -0.77 -0.51 7.73
N THR A 37 -1.14 -1.03 8.88
CA THR A 37 -0.38 -0.89 10.13
C THR A 37 0.46 -2.15 10.28
N ASP A 38 1.77 -2.01 10.42
CA ASP A 38 2.65 -3.16 10.59
C ASP A 38 2.56 -3.78 11.99
N LYS A 39 3.27 -4.90 12.20
CA LYS A 39 3.34 -5.60 13.49
C LYS A 39 3.97 -4.79 14.63
N PHE A 40 4.60 -3.66 14.33
CA PHE A 40 5.22 -2.76 15.30
C PHE A 40 4.32 -1.56 15.63
N GLY A 41 3.12 -1.48 15.02
CA GLY A 41 2.17 -0.39 15.20
C GLY A 41 2.41 0.82 14.31
N VAL A 42 3.31 0.72 13.32
CA VAL A 42 3.59 1.82 12.38
C VAL A 42 2.62 1.79 11.21
N THR A 43 1.96 2.92 10.95
CA THR A 43 0.98 3.03 9.85
C THR A 43 1.62 3.55 8.57
N PHE A 44 1.44 2.80 7.49
CA PHE A 44 1.97 3.10 6.16
C PHE A 44 0.86 3.38 5.16
N TYR A 45 1.05 4.43 4.37
CA TYR A 45 0.24 4.77 3.22
C TYR A 45 0.98 4.34 1.96
N VAL A 46 0.50 3.31 1.29
CA VAL A 46 1.14 2.75 0.09
C VAL A 46 0.39 3.24 -1.14
N PHE A 47 1.06 4.02 -1.99
CA PHE A 47 0.49 4.46 -3.25
C PHE A 47 1.50 4.62 -4.38
N THR A 48 1.02 4.52 -5.62
CA THR A 48 1.83 4.69 -6.84
C THR A 48 1.55 6.03 -7.49
N LYS A 49 2.58 6.68 -8.04
CA LYS A 49 2.38 7.86 -8.87
C LYS A 49 1.65 7.45 -10.16
N ARG A 50 0.70 8.25 -10.62
CA ARG A 50 0.15 8.08 -11.98
C ARG A 50 1.29 8.31 -12.99
N PRO A 51 1.56 7.38 -13.91
CA PRO A 51 2.49 7.66 -15.01
C PRO A 51 1.99 8.89 -15.78
N ALA A 52 2.93 9.79 -16.13
CA ALA A 52 2.64 10.99 -16.89
C ALA A 52 2.28 10.66 -18.34
#